data_AF-V5GPT8-F1
#
_entry.id   AF-V5GPT8-F1
#
_cell.length_a   1.000
_cell.length_b   1.000
_cell.length_c   1.000
_cell.angle_alpha   90.00
_cell.angle_beta   90.00
_cell.angle_gamma   90.00
#
_symmetry.space_group_name_H-M   'P 1'
#
loop_
_entity.id
_entity.type
_entity.pdbx_description
1 polymer ?
#
loop_
_entity_poly.entity_id
_entity_poly.type
_entity_poly.pdbx_seq_one_letter_code
_entity_poly.pdbx_strand_id
1 'polypeptide(L)'
;MLPALRNRSVLSAAARLHAGPASRRTFAQVSDATPVKSAVEVEPYLLEEHPSYLANDKEAISKLPPFVISRERGFLPREDPLVDLPPAFSGLDSLLKRMTIHQPADASGHRATGLLGKGEFGDAVLDELSPTGPEAKAVDAAIEAGNSHLLAALFRDYCFATSAYLLEPVDRSFRQTGLYTQGRDVLPAQLAVPLKKLADKLGHFPYMEYASSYALVNYRFKDLHHQGPAGRYSFDNMDLIRSFEDASGSERGFILVHVEMVSYTGQLVSATEDALRAVNAADSVAFEDALERLLVVYRKINASMETMWSRSLPADYLKYRSFIFGTGPKKMNAMFPNGVTYEGVSDEPQFYRGESGANDSIIPTLDNLLEITAHMPNNDLTKTLRDFRSYRPRNQREFLAQLEARATLAGVRNFAMGSSARSKALYVLLVDQVREFRNRHWMFTKSYIIQRSTYDIATGGSPILQYLPSNLGTVLKVLEESCGEFTGEDARALGDGKNKQARIGDAELLEEVLAAGKRAKVQRRVLEREVAELVREKEERVRVLGDAEKGRGMLGEQRGMKRGAVGCDGVG
;
A
#
# COMPACT_ATOMS: atom_id res chain seq x y z
N MET A 1 -23.48 10.01 73.00
CA MET A 1 -23.32 9.28 74.28
C MET A 1 -22.64 7.95 73.98
N LEU A 2 -21.74 7.51 74.86
CA LEU A 2 -21.24 6.12 74.98
C LEU A 2 -22.24 5.32 75.87
N PRO A 3 -22.15 3.97 76.07
CA PRO A 3 -20.94 3.12 75.95
C PRO A 3 -21.11 1.67 75.40
N ALA A 4 -19.96 0.97 75.32
CA ALA A 4 -19.79 -0.50 75.54
C ALA A 4 -20.40 -1.52 74.53
N LEU A 5 -20.03 -2.81 74.41
CA LEU A 5 -18.88 -3.72 74.69
C LEU A 5 -19.27 -5.08 73.97
N ARG A 6 -18.46 -6.12 73.64
CA ARG A 6 -17.05 -6.51 73.80
C ARG A 6 -16.66 -7.65 72.82
N ASN A 7 -15.35 -7.84 72.57
CA ASN A 7 -14.63 -9.12 72.35
C ASN A 7 -14.94 -10.12 71.19
N ARG A 8 -13.85 -10.36 70.40
CA ARG A 8 -13.11 -11.65 70.17
C ARG A 8 -13.33 -12.51 68.90
N SER A 9 -12.17 -12.97 68.40
CA SER A 9 -11.83 -14.20 67.62
C SER A 9 -12.61 -14.49 66.32
N VAL A 10 -12.00 -14.43 65.12
CA VAL A 10 -10.85 -15.19 64.54
C VAL A 10 -11.28 -16.52 63.87
N LEU A 11 -11.06 -16.57 62.55
CA LEU A 11 -10.90 -17.73 61.65
C LEU A 11 -11.89 -18.92 61.77
N SER A 12 -12.85 -18.98 60.84
CA SER A 12 -12.98 -20.14 59.94
C SER A 12 -13.85 -19.84 58.72
N ALA A 13 -13.41 -20.32 57.55
CA ALA A 13 -14.24 -20.53 56.35
C ALA A 13 -13.39 -21.31 55.34
N ALA A 14 -13.75 -22.57 55.06
CA ALA A 14 -13.10 -23.40 54.07
C ALA A 14 -14.15 -24.06 53.15
N ALA A 15 -13.69 -24.49 51.98
CA ALA A 15 -14.37 -25.34 51.00
C ALA A 15 -15.48 -24.73 50.09
N ARG A 16 -15.12 -24.65 48.80
CA ARG A 16 -15.81 -25.23 47.63
C ARG A 16 -17.29 -24.87 47.34
N LEU A 17 -17.53 -24.39 46.12
CA LEU A 17 -18.45 -24.92 45.09
C LEU A 17 -18.14 -24.17 43.77
N HIS A 18 -17.65 -24.85 42.73
CA HIS A 18 -18.38 -25.35 41.54
C HIS A 18 -18.60 -24.32 40.41
N ALA A 19 -18.77 -24.82 39.19
CA ALA A 19 -18.50 -24.08 37.95
C ALA A 19 -19.71 -23.32 37.38
N GLY A 20 -19.42 -22.24 36.63
CA GLY A 20 -20.36 -21.46 35.83
C GLY A 20 -19.69 -20.98 34.52
N PRO A 21 -20.46 -20.66 33.46
CA PRO A 21 -19.96 -20.70 32.08
C PRO A 21 -19.40 -19.36 31.54
N ALA A 22 -18.95 -19.42 30.28
CA ALA A 22 -18.28 -18.37 29.54
C ALA A 22 -19.00 -17.00 29.51
N SER A 23 -18.21 -15.92 29.53
CA SER A 23 -18.67 -14.55 29.30
C SER A 23 -17.94 -13.91 28.12
N ARG A 24 -18.63 -12.99 27.44
CA ARG A 24 -18.19 -12.30 26.21
C ARG A 24 -17.05 -11.33 26.51
N ARG A 25 -16.03 -11.26 25.65
CA ARG A 25 -15.05 -10.16 25.65
C ARG A 25 -15.54 -9.00 24.79
N THR A 26 -16.03 -7.94 25.42
CA THR A 26 -16.28 -6.65 24.78
C THR A 26 -15.00 -5.81 24.73
N PHE A 27 -14.92 -4.88 23.77
CA PHE A 27 -13.79 -3.97 23.62
C PHE A 27 -13.69 -2.93 24.76
N ALA A 28 -12.49 -2.35 24.87
CA ALA A 28 -12.11 -1.16 25.64
C ALA A 28 -12.05 -1.28 27.18
N GLN A 29 -10.83 -1.49 27.68
CA GLN A 29 -10.23 -0.64 28.71
C GLN A 29 -8.68 -0.66 28.58
N VAL A 30 -8.03 0.48 28.78
CA VAL A 30 -6.58 0.66 28.65
C VAL A 30 -6.04 1.48 29.82
N SER A 31 -5.39 0.81 30.78
CA SER A 31 -4.41 1.39 31.71
C SER A 31 -3.63 0.27 32.41
N ASP A 32 -2.52 0.65 33.07
CA ASP A 32 -1.74 -0.15 34.03
C ASP A 32 -0.85 -1.28 33.47
N ALA A 33 0.04 -0.88 32.55
CA ALA A 33 1.23 -1.68 32.22
C ALA A 33 2.28 -1.58 33.34
N THR A 34 2.42 -2.64 34.14
CA THR A 34 3.56 -2.84 35.05
C THR A 34 4.89 -2.80 34.27
N PRO A 35 5.97 -2.16 34.76
CA PRO A 35 7.22 -2.03 34.02
C PRO A 35 7.95 -3.38 33.89
N VAL A 36 7.71 -4.07 32.77
CA VAL A 36 8.40 -5.33 32.43
C VAL A 36 9.86 -5.03 32.07
N LYS A 37 10.78 -5.36 32.99
CA LYS A 37 12.22 -5.43 32.70
C LYS A 37 12.57 -6.70 31.94
N SER A 38 12.12 -6.79 30.70
CA SER A 38 12.76 -7.58 29.65
C SER A 38 13.39 -6.61 28.67
N ALA A 39 14.66 -6.82 28.29
CA ALA A 39 15.09 -6.27 27.01
C ALA A 39 14.18 -6.88 25.95
N VAL A 40 13.52 -6.04 25.15
CA VAL A 40 12.78 -6.54 23.98
C VAL A 40 13.84 -7.08 23.04
N GLU A 41 13.86 -8.39 22.82
CA GLU A 41 14.62 -8.98 21.73
C GLU A 41 14.00 -8.47 20.43
N VAL A 42 14.65 -7.43 19.89
CA VAL A 42 14.35 -6.89 18.58
C VAL A 42 14.85 -7.91 17.57
N GLU A 43 13.92 -8.67 16.97
CA GLU A 43 14.24 -9.50 15.82
C GLU A 43 14.92 -8.65 14.73
N PRO A 44 16.02 -9.12 14.11
CA PRO A 44 16.71 -8.34 13.10
C PRO A 44 15.80 -8.05 11.91
N TYR A 45 15.70 -6.78 11.53
CA TYR A 45 14.75 -6.33 10.50
C TYR A 45 15.15 -6.74 9.10
N LEU A 46 16.47 -6.88 8.87
CA LEU A 46 17.06 -7.29 7.61
C LEU A 46 17.27 -8.81 7.60
N LEU A 47 16.92 -9.44 6.49
CA LEU A 47 17.13 -10.87 6.24
C LEU A 47 18.60 -11.25 6.44
N GLU A 48 19.52 -10.38 6.03
CA GLU A 48 20.97 -10.55 6.16
C GLU A 48 21.46 -10.62 7.61
N GLU A 49 20.68 -10.09 8.56
CA GLU A 49 20.98 -10.07 9.99
C GLU A 49 20.24 -11.19 10.75
N HIS A 50 19.28 -11.87 10.12
CA HIS A 50 18.43 -12.89 10.74
C HIS A 50 19.23 -14.17 11.10
N PRO A 51 19.04 -14.79 12.28
CA PRO A 51 19.84 -15.94 12.71
C PRO A 51 19.91 -17.10 11.72
N SER A 52 18.78 -17.45 11.08
CA SER A 52 18.74 -18.51 10.05
C SER A 52 19.55 -18.18 8.80
N TYR A 53 19.67 -16.90 8.44
CA TYR A 53 20.47 -16.45 7.30
C TYR A 53 21.96 -16.49 7.63
N LEU A 54 22.34 -15.98 8.81
CA LEU A 54 23.69 -16.06 9.35
C LEU A 54 24.17 -17.51 9.51
N ALA A 55 23.27 -18.43 9.83
CA ALA A 55 23.53 -19.87 9.90
C ALA A 55 23.49 -20.60 8.53
N ASN A 56 23.07 -19.93 7.44
CA ASN A 56 22.81 -20.51 6.12
C ASN A 56 21.80 -21.70 6.15
N ASP A 57 20.83 -21.65 7.08
CA ASP A 57 19.79 -22.66 7.25
C ASP A 57 18.68 -22.44 6.21
N LYS A 58 18.80 -23.14 5.08
CA LYS A 58 17.85 -23.09 3.97
C LYS A 58 16.45 -23.57 4.34
N GLU A 59 16.32 -24.48 5.32
CA GLU A 59 15.01 -24.98 5.72
C GLU A 59 14.28 -23.96 6.59
N ALA A 60 14.97 -23.32 7.54
CA ALA A 60 14.41 -22.20 8.29
C ALA A 60 14.13 -20.98 7.39
N ILE A 61 15.03 -20.63 6.46
CA ILE A 61 14.86 -19.50 5.52
C ILE A 61 13.58 -19.67 4.66
N SER A 62 13.33 -20.86 4.11
CA SER A 62 12.14 -21.10 3.26
C SER A 62 10.80 -21.05 4.03
N LYS A 63 10.85 -21.16 5.36
CA LYS A 63 9.70 -21.02 6.27
C LYS A 63 9.52 -19.59 6.81
N LEU A 64 10.45 -18.66 6.54
CA LEU A 64 10.29 -17.25 6.89
C LEU A 64 9.16 -16.59 6.10
N PRO A 65 8.52 -15.52 6.63
CA PRO A 65 7.50 -14.76 5.91
C PRO A 65 7.90 -14.37 4.47
N PRO A 66 6.95 -14.24 3.53
CA PRO A 66 7.29 -13.86 2.15
C PRO A 66 7.99 -12.50 2.04
N PHE A 67 7.69 -11.56 2.96
CA PHE A 67 8.15 -10.17 2.95
C PHE A 67 9.11 -9.83 4.10
N VAL A 68 10.14 -10.66 4.36
CA VAL A 68 11.29 -10.20 5.16
C VAL A 68 12.07 -9.18 4.34
N ILE A 69 12.39 -8.04 4.96
CA ILE A 69 13.11 -6.94 4.30
C ILE A 69 14.57 -7.32 4.09
N SER A 70 15.20 -6.80 3.03
CA SER A 70 16.63 -7.02 2.77
C SER A 70 17.25 -5.83 2.03
N ARG A 71 18.58 -5.74 2.03
CA ARG A 71 19.34 -4.77 1.21
C ARG A 71 19.36 -5.15 -0.27
N GLU A 72 19.15 -6.42 -0.61
CA GLU A 72 18.95 -6.86 -1.99
C GLU A 72 17.56 -6.47 -2.52
N ARG A 73 16.48 -6.92 -1.84
CA ARG A 73 15.10 -6.88 -2.38
C ARG A 73 14.19 -5.82 -1.76
N GLY A 74 14.58 -5.21 -0.64
CA GLY A 74 13.82 -4.14 0.01
C GLY A 74 12.43 -4.60 0.46
N PHE A 75 11.39 -4.13 -0.22
CA PHE A 75 9.99 -4.44 0.05
C PHE A 75 9.35 -5.44 -0.95
N LEU A 76 10.11 -5.94 -1.93
CA LEU A 76 9.70 -7.11 -2.73
C LEU A 76 9.65 -8.37 -1.85
N PRO A 77 8.91 -9.43 -2.25
CA PRO A 77 9.03 -10.73 -1.61
C PRO A 77 10.45 -11.31 -1.75
N ARG A 78 10.88 -12.10 -0.75
CA ARG A 78 12.18 -12.80 -0.71
C ARG A 78 12.47 -13.64 -1.95
N GLU A 79 11.41 -14.17 -2.57
CA GLU A 79 11.45 -15.08 -3.72
C GLU A 79 10.57 -14.51 -4.82
N ASP A 80 10.98 -14.65 -6.09
CA ASP A 80 10.21 -14.15 -7.23
C ASP A 80 8.94 -15.00 -7.42
N PRO A 81 7.79 -14.44 -7.84
CA PRO A 81 6.49 -15.06 -7.54
C PRO A 81 6.26 -16.41 -8.23
N LEU A 82 5.65 -17.36 -7.50
CA LEU A 82 5.27 -18.66 -8.04
C LEU A 82 4.16 -18.48 -9.10
N VAL A 83 4.48 -18.85 -10.34
CA VAL A 83 3.64 -18.65 -11.53
C VAL A 83 2.64 -19.79 -11.68
N ASP A 84 3.14 -21.03 -11.80
CA ASP A 84 2.33 -22.22 -12.02
C ASP A 84 2.08 -22.95 -10.68
N LEU A 85 0.82 -23.03 -10.27
CA LEU A 85 0.43 -23.74 -9.05
C LEU A 85 0.68 -25.25 -9.19
N PRO A 86 0.96 -25.97 -8.07
CA PRO A 86 1.01 -27.43 -8.07
C PRO A 86 -0.27 -28.07 -8.64
N PRO A 87 -0.20 -29.26 -9.27
CA PRO A 87 -1.35 -29.89 -9.93
C PRO A 87 -2.60 -30.10 -9.06
N ALA A 88 -2.46 -30.14 -7.73
CA ALA A 88 -3.58 -30.22 -6.78
C ALA A 88 -4.47 -28.95 -6.74
N PHE A 89 -4.10 -27.89 -7.47
CA PHE A 89 -4.86 -26.64 -7.59
C PHE A 89 -5.34 -26.37 -9.03
N SER A 90 -5.40 -27.40 -9.89
CA SER A 90 -5.71 -27.24 -11.31
C SER A 90 -7.10 -26.64 -11.59
N GLY A 91 -8.09 -26.87 -10.72
CA GLY A 91 -9.41 -26.23 -10.86
C GLY A 91 -9.33 -24.71 -10.69
N LEU A 92 -8.72 -24.27 -9.58
CA LEU A 92 -8.51 -22.85 -9.28
C LEU A 92 -7.69 -22.14 -10.37
N ASP A 93 -6.60 -22.75 -10.84
CA ASP A 93 -5.76 -22.15 -11.90
C ASP A 93 -6.48 -22.08 -13.26
N SER A 94 -7.23 -23.14 -13.63
CA SER A 94 -8.09 -23.15 -14.83
C SER A 94 -9.15 -22.04 -14.79
N LEU A 95 -9.81 -21.88 -13.65
CA LEU A 95 -10.84 -20.86 -13.42
C LEU A 95 -10.25 -19.45 -13.52
N LEU A 96 -9.10 -19.20 -12.87
CA LEU A 96 -8.41 -17.92 -12.92
C LEU A 96 -7.83 -17.58 -14.30
N LYS A 97 -7.38 -18.58 -15.07
CA LYS A 97 -6.92 -18.38 -16.47
C LYS A 97 -8.07 -17.95 -17.39
N ARG A 98 -9.29 -18.47 -17.18
CA ARG A 98 -10.52 -18.10 -17.92
C ARG A 98 -11.23 -16.85 -17.39
N MET A 99 -10.79 -16.29 -16.26
CA MET A 99 -11.52 -15.27 -15.50
C MET A 99 -11.71 -13.94 -16.25
N THR A 100 -10.68 -13.46 -16.97
CA THR A 100 -10.62 -12.07 -17.46
C THR A 100 -11.80 -11.65 -18.34
N ILE A 101 -12.08 -10.33 -18.42
CA ILE A 101 -13.03 -9.78 -19.39
C ILE A 101 -12.57 -10.11 -20.81
N HIS A 102 -11.31 -9.83 -21.11
CA HIS A 102 -10.66 -10.13 -22.38
C HIS A 102 -9.58 -11.18 -22.18
N GLN A 103 -9.72 -12.32 -22.83
CA GLN A 103 -8.69 -13.36 -22.83
C GLN A 103 -7.44 -12.89 -23.61
N PRO A 104 -6.29 -13.55 -23.43
CA PRO A 104 -5.11 -13.33 -24.27
C PRO A 104 -5.47 -13.43 -25.75
N ALA A 105 -4.82 -12.60 -26.57
CA ALA A 105 -5.04 -12.62 -28.02
C ALA A 105 -4.49 -13.91 -28.65
N ASP A 106 -5.22 -14.47 -29.61
CA ASP A 106 -4.77 -15.59 -30.43
C ASP A 106 -3.78 -15.14 -31.53
N ALA A 107 -3.32 -16.09 -32.35
CA ALA A 107 -2.37 -15.82 -33.44
C ALA A 107 -2.91 -14.89 -34.55
N SER A 108 -4.21 -14.59 -34.58
CA SER A 108 -4.83 -13.59 -35.47
C SER A 108 -5.01 -12.22 -34.82
N GLY A 109 -4.71 -12.10 -33.52
CA GLY A 109 -4.99 -10.90 -32.71
C GLY A 109 -6.40 -10.85 -32.13
N HIS A 110 -7.24 -11.87 -32.37
CA HIS A 110 -8.59 -11.93 -31.80
C HIS A 110 -8.54 -12.30 -30.31
N ARG A 111 -9.42 -11.68 -29.51
CA ARG A 111 -9.55 -11.93 -28.07
C ARG A 111 -10.94 -12.47 -27.77
N ALA A 112 -11.00 -13.68 -27.22
CA ALA A 112 -12.24 -14.24 -26.71
C ALA A 112 -12.70 -13.50 -25.44
N THR A 113 -14.02 -13.47 -25.22
CA THR A 113 -14.60 -12.98 -23.96
C THR A 113 -14.49 -14.06 -22.88
N GLY A 114 -13.79 -13.77 -21.78
CA GLY A 114 -13.69 -14.67 -20.64
C GLY A 114 -14.87 -14.53 -19.66
N LEU A 115 -14.79 -15.23 -18.53
CA LEU A 115 -15.92 -15.45 -17.62
C LEU A 115 -16.50 -14.14 -17.08
N LEU A 116 -15.68 -13.20 -16.58
CA LEU A 116 -16.15 -11.89 -16.11
C LEU A 116 -16.77 -11.06 -17.24
N GLY A 117 -16.23 -11.17 -18.46
CA GLY A 117 -16.73 -10.43 -19.62
C GLY A 117 -18.17 -10.80 -19.97
N LYS A 118 -18.49 -12.09 -19.88
CA LYS A 118 -19.86 -12.61 -20.06
C LYS A 118 -20.73 -12.44 -18.80
N GLY A 119 -20.11 -12.52 -17.62
CA GLY A 119 -20.78 -12.57 -16.33
C GLY A 119 -21.10 -13.99 -15.84
N GLU A 120 -20.24 -14.95 -16.16
CA GLU A 120 -20.35 -16.39 -15.82
C GLU A 120 -19.37 -16.81 -14.70
N PHE A 121 -18.57 -15.89 -14.14
CA PHE A 121 -17.52 -16.25 -13.18
C PHE A 121 -18.08 -16.71 -11.84
N GLY A 122 -19.15 -16.05 -11.35
CA GLY A 122 -19.81 -16.48 -10.12
C GLY A 122 -20.36 -17.90 -10.20
N ASP A 123 -20.95 -18.26 -11.34
CA ASP A 123 -21.55 -19.57 -11.54
C ASP A 123 -20.45 -20.65 -11.66
N ALA A 124 -19.36 -20.35 -12.39
CA ALA A 124 -18.19 -21.24 -12.48
C ALA A 124 -17.48 -21.47 -11.11
N VAL A 125 -17.48 -20.49 -10.20
CA VAL A 125 -17.02 -20.69 -8.80
C VAL A 125 -17.90 -21.68 -8.03
N LEU A 126 -19.21 -21.70 -8.30
CA LEU A 126 -20.16 -22.58 -7.63
C LEU A 126 -20.15 -24.00 -8.19
N ASP A 127 -19.99 -24.15 -9.51
CA ASP A 127 -19.98 -25.44 -10.20
C ASP A 127 -18.61 -26.15 -10.16
N GLU A 128 -17.49 -25.43 -10.26
CA GLU A 128 -16.16 -26.04 -10.45
C GLU A 128 -15.33 -26.19 -9.16
N LEU A 129 -15.64 -25.45 -8.09
CA LEU A 129 -14.87 -25.47 -6.83
C LEU A 129 -15.70 -25.97 -5.65
N SER A 130 -15.15 -26.91 -4.86
CA SER A 130 -15.83 -27.51 -3.72
C SER A 130 -15.17 -27.16 -2.38
N PRO A 131 -15.92 -26.78 -1.33
CA PRO A 131 -15.38 -26.44 0.00
C PRO A 131 -14.73 -27.63 0.72
N THR A 132 -14.96 -28.86 0.26
CA THR A 132 -14.33 -30.10 0.76
C THR A 132 -13.56 -30.85 -0.34
N GLY A 133 -13.32 -30.19 -1.48
CA GLY A 133 -12.63 -30.71 -2.67
C GLY A 133 -11.12 -30.92 -2.49
N PRO A 134 -10.41 -31.31 -3.57
CA PRO A 134 -8.97 -31.50 -3.52
C PRO A 134 -8.22 -30.19 -3.26
N GLU A 135 -8.63 -29.07 -3.86
CA GLU A 135 -8.04 -27.73 -3.63
C GLU A 135 -8.05 -27.36 -2.14
N ALA A 136 -9.19 -27.50 -1.47
CA ALA A 136 -9.34 -27.14 -0.06
C ALA A 136 -8.42 -27.96 0.86
N LYS A 137 -8.25 -29.25 0.57
CA LYS A 137 -7.33 -30.15 1.28
C LYS A 137 -5.86 -29.85 0.96
N ALA A 138 -5.57 -29.43 -0.27
CA ALA A 138 -4.23 -29.03 -0.68
C ALA A 138 -3.80 -27.69 -0.04
N VAL A 139 -4.75 -26.77 0.22
CA VAL A 139 -4.48 -25.57 1.05
C VAL A 139 -4.09 -25.95 2.47
N ASP A 140 -4.82 -26.87 3.12
CA ASP A 140 -4.47 -27.35 4.47
C ASP A 140 -3.07 -27.99 4.50
N ALA A 141 -2.74 -28.86 3.54
CA ALA A 141 -1.41 -29.46 3.41
C ALA A 141 -0.30 -28.43 3.15
N ALA A 142 -0.56 -27.37 2.37
CA ALA A 142 0.39 -26.28 2.15
C ALA A 142 0.64 -25.44 3.43
N ILE A 143 -0.40 -25.25 4.25
CA ILE A 143 -0.34 -24.55 5.54
C ILE A 143 0.43 -25.37 6.59
N GLU A 144 0.26 -26.69 6.60
CA GLU A 144 1.02 -27.62 7.44
C GLU A 144 2.50 -27.68 7.03
N ALA A 145 2.79 -27.85 5.73
CA ALA A 145 4.15 -27.85 5.19
C ALA A 145 4.90 -26.51 5.39
N GLY A 146 4.16 -25.40 5.57
CA GLY A 146 4.74 -24.09 5.89
C GLY A 146 5.51 -23.42 4.76
N ASN A 147 5.32 -23.87 3.52
CA ASN A 147 5.97 -23.31 2.33
C ASN A 147 5.44 -21.89 2.05
N SER A 148 6.19 -20.87 2.50
CA SER A 148 5.81 -19.45 2.38
C SER A 148 5.59 -18.98 0.95
N HIS A 149 6.34 -19.51 -0.02
CA HIS A 149 6.28 -19.16 -1.44
C HIS A 149 4.98 -19.65 -2.09
N LEU A 150 4.59 -20.90 -1.82
CA LEU A 150 3.30 -21.46 -2.24
C LEU A 150 2.13 -20.76 -1.53
N LEU A 151 2.24 -20.50 -0.22
CA LEU A 151 1.19 -19.81 0.54
C LEU A 151 0.92 -18.39 0.01
N ALA A 152 1.95 -17.64 -0.39
CA ALA A 152 1.79 -16.33 -1.01
C ALA A 152 1.07 -16.38 -2.37
N ALA A 153 1.40 -17.35 -3.22
CA ALA A 153 0.73 -17.52 -4.51
C ALA A 153 -0.72 -18.02 -4.39
N LEU A 154 -1.01 -18.89 -3.43
CA LEU A 154 -2.37 -19.31 -3.11
C LEU A 154 -3.19 -18.13 -2.54
N PHE A 155 -2.62 -17.32 -1.65
CA PHE A 155 -3.31 -16.14 -1.11
C PHE A 155 -3.61 -15.11 -2.20
N ARG A 156 -2.67 -14.82 -3.10
CA ARG A 156 -2.90 -14.03 -4.33
C ARG A 156 -4.09 -14.56 -5.12
N ASP A 157 -4.06 -15.85 -5.46
CA ASP A 157 -5.02 -16.47 -6.38
C ASP A 157 -6.43 -16.54 -5.78
N TYR A 158 -6.56 -16.83 -4.48
CA TYR A 158 -7.84 -16.73 -3.75
C TYR A 158 -8.33 -15.29 -3.57
N CYS A 159 -7.44 -14.30 -3.43
CA CYS A 159 -7.82 -12.88 -3.41
C CYS A 159 -8.36 -12.42 -4.78
N PHE A 160 -7.74 -12.82 -5.88
CA PHE A 160 -8.26 -12.55 -7.23
C PHE A 160 -9.64 -13.19 -7.44
N ALA A 161 -9.81 -14.47 -7.10
CA ALA A 161 -11.11 -15.16 -7.19
C ALA A 161 -12.19 -14.49 -6.31
N THR A 162 -11.83 -14.09 -5.09
CA THR A 162 -12.74 -13.41 -4.14
C THR A 162 -13.20 -12.04 -4.64
N SER A 163 -12.27 -11.20 -5.13
CA SER A 163 -12.62 -9.91 -5.72
C SER A 163 -13.51 -10.08 -6.96
N ALA A 164 -13.13 -10.97 -7.89
CA ALA A 164 -13.91 -11.26 -9.09
C ALA A 164 -15.34 -11.74 -8.75
N TYR A 165 -15.48 -12.69 -7.82
CA TYR A 165 -16.78 -13.22 -7.40
C TYR A 165 -17.68 -12.14 -6.80
N LEU A 166 -17.17 -11.32 -5.88
CA LEU A 166 -17.97 -10.33 -5.16
C LEU A 166 -18.33 -9.11 -6.04
N LEU A 167 -17.44 -8.72 -6.96
CA LEU A 167 -17.55 -7.47 -7.73
C LEU A 167 -18.02 -7.67 -9.18
N GLU A 168 -18.16 -8.89 -9.69
CA GLU A 168 -18.72 -9.17 -11.02
C GLU A 168 -20.08 -8.47 -11.29
N PRO A 169 -21.07 -8.43 -10.37
CA PRO A 169 -22.31 -7.68 -10.61
C PRO A 169 -22.07 -6.18 -10.76
N VAL A 170 -21.19 -5.63 -9.92
CA VAL A 170 -20.77 -4.22 -9.88
C VAL A 170 -20.15 -3.80 -11.22
N ASP A 171 -19.26 -4.65 -11.74
CA ASP A 171 -18.59 -4.47 -13.02
C ASP A 171 -19.54 -4.62 -14.23
N ARG A 172 -20.38 -5.67 -14.24
CA ARG A 172 -21.40 -5.88 -15.28
C ARG A 172 -22.32 -4.68 -15.41
N SER A 173 -22.82 -4.17 -14.28
CA SER A 173 -23.63 -2.95 -14.26
C SER A 173 -22.87 -1.76 -14.84
N PHE A 174 -21.60 -1.56 -14.45
CA PHE A 174 -20.79 -0.44 -14.93
C PHE A 174 -20.55 -0.50 -16.44
N ARG A 175 -20.25 -1.68 -17.00
CA ARG A 175 -20.10 -1.87 -18.45
C ARG A 175 -21.41 -1.69 -19.21
N GLN A 176 -22.55 -2.04 -18.63
CA GLN A 176 -23.87 -1.95 -19.27
C GLN A 176 -24.51 -0.56 -19.19
N THR A 177 -24.26 0.20 -18.12
CA THR A 177 -24.99 1.43 -17.78
C THR A 177 -24.11 2.66 -17.53
N GLY A 178 -22.80 2.47 -17.37
CA GLY A 178 -21.88 3.49 -16.85
C GLY A 178 -21.99 3.70 -15.33
N LEU A 179 -22.80 2.90 -14.63
CA LEU A 179 -23.10 2.99 -13.20
C LEU A 179 -22.81 1.65 -12.51
N TYR A 180 -22.19 1.66 -11.34
CA TYR A 180 -21.99 0.46 -10.51
C TYR A 180 -23.32 -0.17 -10.04
N THR A 181 -23.27 -1.23 -9.22
CA THR A 181 -24.41 -1.72 -8.43
C THR A 181 -23.91 -2.34 -7.12
N GLN A 182 -24.77 -3.03 -6.35
CA GLN A 182 -24.33 -3.82 -5.19
C GLN A 182 -23.54 -5.06 -5.62
N GLY A 183 -22.53 -5.44 -4.84
CA GLY A 183 -21.83 -6.71 -5.02
C GLY A 183 -22.61 -7.89 -4.46
N ARG A 184 -22.07 -9.11 -4.59
CA ARG A 184 -22.62 -10.28 -3.88
C ARG A 184 -22.32 -10.12 -2.38
N ASP A 185 -23.34 -10.15 -1.53
CA ASP A 185 -23.20 -9.95 -0.07
C ASP A 185 -22.82 -11.22 0.71
N VAL A 186 -22.61 -12.33 0.00
CA VAL A 186 -22.11 -13.60 0.54
C VAL A 186 -20.92 -14.08 -0.29
N LEU A 187 -19.81 -14.45 0.36
CA LEU A 187 -18.68 -15.16 -0.24
C LEU A 187 -18.82 -16.67 0.07
N PRO A 188 -18.92 -17.55 -0.94
CA PRO A 188 -19.23 -18.95 -0.72
C PRO A 188 -18.06 -19.73 -0.13
N ALA A 189 -18.37 -20.82 0.58
CA ALA A 189 -17.41 -21.53 1.43
C ALA A 189 -16.13 -21.99 0.70
N GLN A 190 -16.21 -22.36 -0.59
CA GLN A 190 -15.06 -22.76 -1.42
C GLN A 190 -14.03 -21.64 -1.67
N LEU A 191 -14.40 -20.37 -1.51
CA LEU A 191 -13.46 -19.24 -1.51
C LEU A 191 -13.19 -18.73 -0.09
N ALA A 192 -14.24 -18.59 0.73
CA ALA A 192 -14.16 -18.00 2.05
C ALA A 192 -13.25 -18.80 3.01
N VAL A 193 -13.42 -20.12 3.11
CA VAL A 193 -12.68 -20.95 4.07
C VAL A 193 -11.19 -21.05 3.71
N PRO A 194 -10.78 -21.35 2.45
CA PRO A 194 -9.36 -21.36 2.10
C PRO A 194 -8.70 -19.99 2.24
N LEU A 195 -9.35 -18.91 1.79
CA LEU A 195 -8.79 -17.56 1.90
C LEU A 195 -8.59 -17.15 3.36
N LYS A 196 -9.53 -17.47 4.27
CA LYS A 196 -9.37 -17.19 5.69
C LYS A 196 -8.18 -17.92 6.30
N LYS A 197 -8.04 -19.22 6.01
CA LYS A 197 -6.92 -20.05 6.51
C LYS A 197 -5.57 -19.49 6.03
N LEU A 198 -5.46 -19.10 4.76
CA LEU A 198 -4.27 -18.47 4.17
C LEU A 198 -3.98 -17.11 4.82
N ALA A 199 -5.00 -16.26 4.98
CA ALA A 199 -4.88 -14.95 5.61
C ALA A 199 -4.36 -15.04 7.05
N ASP A 200 -4.92 -15.94 7.86
CA ASP A 200 -4.52 -16.18 9.25
C ASP A 200 -3.09 -16.71 9.34
N LYS A 201 -2.70 -17.64 8.44
CA LYS A 201 -1.33 -18.20 8.39
C LYS A 201 -0.27 -17.15 8.02
N LEU A 202 -0.63 -16.15 7.22
CA LEU A 202 0.29 -15.11 6.74
C LEU A 202 0.22 -13.78 7.54
N GLY A 203 -0.81 -13.58 8.37
CA GLY A 203 -1.01 -12.36 9.14
C GLY A 203 -1.64 -11.19 8.34
N HIS A 204 -2.46 -11.53 7.35
CA HIS A 204 -3.22 -10.60 6.50
C HIS A 204 -4.73 -10.61 6.82
N PHE A 205 -5.48 -9.68 6.23
CA PHE A 205 -6.94 -9.79 6.14
C PHE A 205 -7.32 -10.71 4.96
N PRO A 206 -8.46 -11.43 5.00
CA PRO A 206 -8.90 -12.31 3.92
C PRO A 206 -9.54 -11.52 2.78
N TYR A 207 -8.78 -10.61 2.17
CA TYR A 207 -9.20 -9.78 1.05
C TYR A 207 -8.03 -9.31 0.20
N MET A 208 -8.31 -8.85 -1.03
CA MET A 208 -7.30 -8.31 -1.93
C MET A 208 -6.67 -7.02 -1.39
N GLU A 209 -5.35 -7.02 -1.26
CA GLU A 209 -4.52 -5.85 -0.93
C GLU A 209 -3.25 -5.78 -1.80
N TYR A 210 -2.67 -4.58 -1.85
CA TYR A 210 -1.54 -4.17 -2.69
C TYR A 210 -0.36 -5.16 -2.72
N ALA A 211 0.31 -5.39 -1.58
CA ALA A 211 1.60 -6.08 -1.59
C ALA A 211 1.43 -7.58 -1.80
N SER A 212 0.58 -8.17 -0.98
CA SER A 212 0.50 -9.62 -0.76
C SER A 212 -0.44 -10.31 -1.75
N SER A 213 -1.13 -9.56 -2.61
CA SER A 213 -1.95 -10.14 -3.68
C SER A 213 -1.88 -9.38 -5.00
N TYR A 214 -2.32 -8.12 -5.07
CA TYR A 214 -2.60 -7.48 -6.37
C TYR A 214 -1.33 -7.12 -7.16
N ALA A 215 -0.26 -6.67 -6.49
CA ALA A 215 0.95 -6.18 -7.15
C ALA A 215 2.20 -7.04 -6.89
N LEU A 216 2.75 -7.05 -5.67
CA LEU A 216 4.14 -7.49 -5.44
C LEU A 216 4.34 -9.02 -5.48
N VAL A 217 3.27 -9.81 -5.66
CA VAL A 217 3.31 -11.26 -5.94
C VAL A 217 2.65 -11.62 -7.28
N ASN A 218 2.33 -10.63 -8.12
CA ASN A 218 1.57 -10.79 -9.35
C ASN A 218 2.38 -10.40 -10.61
N TYR A 219 3.63 -10.84 -10.68
CA TYR A 219 4.47 -10.65 -11.86
C TYR A 219 5.30 -11.89 -12.17
N ARG A 220 5.63 -12.08 -13.45
CA ARG A 220 6.59 -13.07 -13.96
C ARG A 220 7.56 -12.38 -14.92
N PHE A 221 8.79 -12.90 -15.04
CA PHE A 221 9.77 -12.43 -16.03
C PHE A 221 9.64 -13.18 -17.36
N LYS A 222 10.02 -12.52 -18.45
CA LYS A 222 10.21 -13.13 -19.79
C LYS A 222 11.64 -13.65 -19.95
N ASP A 223 12.61 -12.87 -19.48
CA ASP A 223 14.02 -13.22 -19.41
C ASP A 223 14.59 -12.84 -18.02
N LEU A 224 15.31 -13.76 -17.38
CA LEU A 224 15.95 -13.51 -16.08
C LEU A 224 17.22 -12.65 -16.19
N HIS A 225 17.79 -12.55 -17.40
CA HIS A 225 19.05 -11.84 -17.68
C HIS A 225 18.85 -10.45 -18.31
N HIS A 226 17.60 -9.99 -18.46
CA HIS A 226 17.26 -8.75 -19.16
C HIS A 226 17.93 -7.50 -18.53
N GLN A 227 18.58 -6.69 -19.38
CA GLN A 227 19.36 -5.51 -18.99
C GLN A 227 18.66 -4.18 -19.34
N GLY A 228 17.43 -4.00 -18.84
CA GLY A 228 16.70 -2.73 -18.96
C GLY A 228 16.99 -1.74 -17.82
N PRO A 229 16.31 -0.58 -17.75
CA PRO A 229 16.56 0.47 -16.74
C PRO A 229 16.45 0.02 -15.27
N ALA A 230 15.59 -0.97 -14.99
CA ALA A 230 15.44 -1.62 -13.69
C ALA A 230 16.03 -3.06 -13.67
N GLY A 231 16.98 -3.35 -14.58
CA GLY A 231 17.44 -4.71 -14.84
C GLY A 231 16.27 -5.62 -15.24
N ARG A 232 16.21 -6.83 -14.66
CA ARG A 232 15.12 -7.79 -14.88
C ARG A 232 13.73 -7.25 -14.50
N TYR A 233 13.64 -6.29 -13.59
CA TYR A 233 12.38 -5.67 -13.16
C TYR A 233 11.87 -4.56 -14.09
N SER A 234 12.50 -4.38 -15.26
CA SER A 234 12.02 -3.42 -16.26
C SER A 234 10.68 -3.87 -16.82
N PHE A 235 9.71 -2.96 -16.90
CA PHE A 235 8.32 -3.23 -17.30
C PHE A 235 8.15 -4.16 -18.51
N ASP A 236 8.90 -3.93 -19.58
CA ASP A 236 8.76 -4.68 -20.83
C ASP A 236 9.12 -6.17 -20.68
N ASN A 237 10.02 -6.48 -19.74
CA ASN A 237 10.43 -7.83 -19.37
C ASN A 237 9.42 -8.55 -18.44
N MET A 238 8.46 -7.84 -17.86
CA MET A 238 7.49 -8.42 -16.93
C MET A 238 6.11 -8.61 -17.58
N ASP A 239 5.37 -9.62 -17.13
CA ASP A 239 3.93 -9.82 -17.37
C ASP A 239 3.21 -10.11 -16.05
N LEU A 240 1.88 -9.97 -16.04
CA LEU A 240 1.06 -10.40 -14.92
C LEU A 240 0.93 -11.93 -14.85
N ILE A 241 0.59 -12.44 -13.66
CA ILE A 241 0.17 -13.83 -13.47
C ILE A 241 -1.37 -13.91 -13.50
N ARG A 242 -2.05 -12.94 -12.86
CA ARG A 242 -3.51 -12.77 -12.79
C ARG A 242 -3.90 -11.33 -13.14
N SER A 243 -5.09 -11.16 -13.70
CA SER A 243 -5.67 -9.87 -14.11
C SER A 243 -7.20 -9.97 -14.16
N PHE A 244 -7.91 -8.85 -14.21
CA PHE A 244 -9.37 -8.79 -14.32
C PHE A 244 -9.85 -8.36 -15.73
N GLU A 245 -9.25 -7.32 -16.34
CA GLU A 245 -9.63 -6.83 -17.67
C GLU A 245 -8.84 -7.56 -18.77
N ASP A 246 -7.54 -7.26 -18.88
CA ASP A 246 -6.62 -7.75 -19.90
C ASP A 246 -5.20 -7.87 -19.32
N ALA A 247 -4.64 -9.09 -19.34
CA ALA A 247 -3.28 -9.39 -18.88
C ALA A 247 -2.17 -8.62 -19.62
N SER A 248 -2.51 -7.95 -20.73
CA SER A 248 -1.61 -7.12 -21.56
C SER A 248 -2.03 -5.65 -21.67
N GLY A 249 -3.17 -5.27 -21.08
CA GLY A 249 -3.75 -3.93 -21.18
C GLY A 249 -3.25 -2.94 -20.13
N SER A 250 -4.02 -1.87 -19.88
CA SER A 250 -3.65 -0.84 -18.89
C SER A 250 -3.58 -1.37 -17.45
N GLU A 251 -4.27 -2.47 -17.12
CA GLU A 251 -4.11 -3.15 -15.82
C GLU A 251 -2.67 -3.68 -15.62
N ARG A 252 -2.07 -4.27 -16.66
CA ARG A 252 -0.64 -4.65 -16.68
C ARG A 252 0.25 -3.42 -16.48
N GLY A 253 -0.10 -2.30 -17.09
CA GLY A 253 0.49 -0.99 -16.82
C GLY A 253 0.49 -0.62 -15.34
N PHE A 254 -0.70 -0.57 -14.76
CA PHE A 254 -0.95 -0.11 -13.40
C PHE A 254 -0.22 -0.95 -12.35
N ILE A 255 -0.23 -2.27 -12.51
CA ILE A 255 0.45 -3.19 -11.57
C ILE A 255 1.97 -3.16 -11.77
N LEU A 256 2.47 -3.33 -12.99
CA LEU A 256 3.91 -3.54 -13.20
C LEU A 256 4.75 -2.26 -13.02
N VAL A 257 4.18 -1.06 -13.16
CA VAL A 257 4.87 0.18 -12.76
C VAL A 257 5.14 0.20 -11.26
N HIS A 258 4.20 -0.26 -10.42
CA HIS A 258 4.45 -0.39 -8.98
C HIS A 258 5.53 -1.44 -8.68
N VAL A 259 5.61 -2.54 -9.43
CA VAL A 259 6.68 -3.55 -9.28
C VAL A 259 8.04 -2.96 -9.70
N GLU A 260 8.11 -2.24 -10.81
CA GLU A 260 9.34 -1.56 -11.27
C GLU A 260 9.81 -0.52 -10.23
N MET A 261 8.90 0.30 -9.68
CA MET A 261 9.18 1.24 -8.59
C MET A 261 9.71 0.54 -7.33
N VAL A 262 9.07 -0.56 -6.89
CA VAL A 262 9.47 -1.29 -5.67
C VAL A 262 10.77 -2.07 -5.88
N SER A 263 11.18 -2.40 -7.11
CA SER A 263 12.47 -3.06 -7.38
C SER A 263 13.69 -2.25 -6.91
N TYR A 264 13.60 -0.92 -6.85
CA TYR A 264 14.67 -0.06 -6.34
C TYR A 264 14.79 -0.07 -4.80
N THR A 265 13.85 -0.70 -4.08
CA THR A 265 13.74 -0.54 -2.62
C THR A 265 14.85 -1.22 -1.81
N GLY A 266 15.60 -2.18 -2.37
CA GLY A 266 16.81 -2.71 -1.71
C GLY A 266 17.87 -1.61 -1.50
N GLN A 267 18.11 -0.80 -2.55
CA GLN A 267 19.03 0.35 -2.50
C GLN A 267 18.52 1.43 -1.51
N LEU A 268 17.20 1.63 -1.48
CA LEU A 268 16.50 2.53 -0.55
C LEU A 268 16.74 2.11 0.91
N VAL A 269 16.36 0.89 1.27
CA VAL A 269 16.51 0.33 2.63
C VAL A 269 17.98 0.34 3.07
N SER A 270 18.88 -0.09 2.18
CA SER A 270 20.33 -0.10 2.43
C SER A 270 20.85 1.29 2.81
N ALA A 271 20.46 2.33 2.05
CA ALA A 271 20.86 3.71 2.33
C ALA A 271 20.14 4.33 3.54
N THR A 272 18.88 3.97 3.82
CA THR A 272 18.15 4.38 5.03
C THR A 272 18.85 3.89 6.31
N GLU A 273 19.23 2.61 6.35
CA GLU A 273 19.92 2.03 7.51
C GLU A 273 21.36 2.56 7.66
N ASP A 274 22.02 2.88 6.55
CA ASP A 274 23.35 3.51 6.58
C ASP A 274 23.27 4.96 7.08
N ALA A 275 22.26 5.73 6.67
CA ALA A 275 22.02 7.08 7.17
C ALA A 275 21.78 7.08 8.69
N LEU A 276 20.93 6.18 9.20
CA LEU A 276 20.72 6.03 10.65
C LEU A 276 22.03 5.70 11.37
N ARG A 277 22.86 4.80 10.84
CA ARG A 277 24.16 4.44 11.43
C ARG A 277 25.10 5.64 11.48
N ALA A 278 25.14 6.44 10.41
CA ALA A 278 25.99 7.62 10.30
C ALA A 278 25.60 8.73 11.31
N VAL A 279 24.30 9.03 11.46
CA VAL A 279 23.82 10.00 12.48
C VAL A 279 24.20 9.56 13.89
N ASN A 280 23.99 8.28 14.24
CA ASN A 280 24.35 7.75 15.56
C ASN A 280 25.86 7.72 15.82
N ALA A 281 26.69 7.70 14.77
CA ALA A 281 28.15 7.82 14.85
C ALA A 281 28.65 9.28 14.77
N ALA A 282 27.76 10.26 14.55
CA ALA A 282 28.07 11.64 14.18
C ALA A 282 28.97 11.80 12.93
N ASP A 283 28.93 10.83 12.00
CA ASP A 283 29.69 10.84 10.75
C ASP A 283 28.90 11.57 9.65
N SER A 284 29.22 12.85 9.43
CA SER A 284 28.58 13.67 8.40
C SER A 284 28.91 13.22 6.97
N VAL A 285 30.08 12.59 6.73
CA VAL A 285 30.50 12.18 5.39
C VAL A 285 29.77 10.90 4.97
N ALA A 286 29.67 9.91 5.86
CA ALA A 286 28.85 8.72 5.64
C ALA A 286 27.36 9.06 5.55
N PHE A 287 26.90 10.10 6.27
CA PHE A 287 25.52 10.56 6.18
C PHE A 287 25.21 11.23 4.84
N GLU A 288 26.09 12.11 4.34
CA GLU A 288 25.95 12.73 3.02
C GLU A 288 25.97 11.69 1.89
N ASP A 289 26.83 10.66 1.96
CA ASP A 289 26.81 9.52 1.03
C ASP A 289 25.46 8.79 1.03
N ALA A 290 24.92 8.52 2.23
CA ALA A 290 23.66 7.81 2.38
C ALA A 290 22.45 8.63 1.87
N LEU A 291 22.41 9.94 2.17
CA LEU A 291 21.37 10.83 1.62
C LEU A 291 21.49 11.00 0.10
N GLU A 292 22.70 11.05 -0.46
CA GLU A 292 22.91 11.09 -1.92
C GLU A 292 22.44 9.79 -2.58
N ARG A 293 22.76 8.62 -2.01
CA ARG A 293 22.24 7.33 -2.48
C ARG A 293 20.71 7.30 -2.46
N LEU A 294 20.08 7.80 -1.38
CA LEU A 294 18.63 7.94 -1.33
C LEU A 294 18.11 8.87 -2.45
N LEU A 295 18.73 10.02 -2.68
CA LEU A 295 18.27 10.98 -3.69
C LEU A 295 18.32 10.39 -5.11
N VAL A 296 19.39 9.67 -5.45
CA VAL A 296 19.51 8.92 -6.72
C VAL A 296 18.41 7.85 -6.84
N VAL A 297 18.10 7.12 -5.76
CA VAL A 297 17.07 6.07 -5.76
C VAL A 297 15.66 6.67 -5.88
N TYR A 298 15.35 7.74 -5.15
CA TYR A 298 14.04 8.39 -5.24
C TYR A 298 13.80 9.06 -6.60
N ARG A 299 14.83 9.65 -7.23
CA ARG A 299 14.76 10.12 -8.63
C ARG A 299 14.37 8.98 -9.59
N LYS A 300 14.95 7.78 -9.44
CA LYS A 300 14.57 6.59 -10.25
C LYS A 300 13.13 6.13 -10.00
N ILE A 301 12.69 6.12 -8.74
CA ILE A 301 11.31 5.75 -8.37
C ILE A 301 10.30 6.74 -8.96
N ASN A 302 10.57 8.04 -8.86
CA ASN A 302 9.72 9.08 -9.44
C ASN A 302 9.70 9.03 -10.98
N ALA A 303 10.82 8.74 -11.63
CA ALA A 303 10.88 8.53 -13.07
C ALA A 303 10.10 7.27 -13.52
N SER A 304 10.23 6.15 -12.80
CA SER A 304 9.42 4.95 -13.04
C SER A 304 7.93 5.24 -12.84
N MET A 305 7.57 5.98 -11.79
CA MET A 305 6.18 6.40 -11.53
C MET A 305 5.61 7.25 -12.69
N GLU A 306 6.38 8.16 -13.30
CA GLU A 306 5.94 8.98 -14.45
C GLU A 306 5.51 8.12 -15.66
N THR A 307 6.12 6.95 -15.85
CA THR A 307 5.76 6.04 -16.96
C THR A 307 4.32 5.50 -16.88
N MET A 308 3.63 5.66 -15.75
CA MET A 308 2.23 5.29 -15.57
C MET A 308 1.33 5.88 -16.66
N TRP A 309 1.56 7.12 -17.12
CA TRP A 309 0.73 7.77 -18.14
C TRP A 309 0.71 7.03 -19.49
N SER A 310 1.85 6.46 -19.90
CA SER A 310 2.00 5.76 -21.17
C SER A 310 1.78 4.26 -21.06
N ARG A 311 2.01 3.68 -19.87
CA ARG A 311 1.86 2.24 -19.60
C ARG A 311 0.43 1.87 -19.16
N SER A 312 -0.30 2.77 -18.50
CA SER A 312 -1.68 2.59 -18.02
C SER A 312 -2.53 3.82 -18.35
N LEU A 313 -3.33 3.77 -19.40
CA LEU A 313 -4.07 4.95 -19.87
C LEU A 313 -5.13 5.40 -18.84
N PRO A 314 -5.23 6.71 -18.55
CA PRO A 314 -6.22 7.23 -17.58
C PRO A 314 -7.68 6.88 -17.94
N ALA A 315 -7.97 6.67 -19.23
CA ALA A 315 -9.29 6.28 -19.73
C ALA A 315 -9.65 4.82 -19.42
N ASP A 316 -8.66 3.94 -19.30
CA ASP A 316 -8.88 2.50 -19.09
C ASP A 316 -9.05 2.14 -17.61
N TYR A 317 -8.60 2.99 -16.68
CA TYR A 317 -8.61 2.71 -15.24
C TYR A 317 -9.97 2.22 -14.71
N LEU A 318 -11.07 2.82 -15.20
CA LEU A 318 -12.42 2.46 -14.77
C LEU A 318 -12.89 1.08 -15.27
N LYS A 319 -12.19 0.44 -16.21
CA LYS A 319 -12.53 -0.91 -16.72
C LYS A 319 -12.17 -2.03 -15.75
N TYR A 320 -11.20 -1.82 -14.85
CA TYR A 320 -10.78 -2.78 -13.83
C TYR A 320 -10.87 -2.23 -12.40
N ARG A 321 -11.04 -0.91 -12.20
CA ARG A 321 -11.27 -0.30 -10.87
C ARG A 321 -12.42 -0.97 -10.11
N SER A 322 -13.44 -1.45 -10.82
CA SER A 322 -14.56 -2.25 -10.31
C SER A 322 -14.10 -3.39 -9.39
N PHE A 323 -13.06 -4.13 -9.77
CA PHE A 323 -12.60 -5.35 -9.07
C PHE A 323 -11.63 -5.13 -7.90
N ILE A 324 -11.17 -3.90 -7.69
CA ILE A 324 -10.20 -3.56 -6.64
C ILE A 324 -10.78 -2.72 -5.49
N PHE A 325 -12.10 -2.48 -5.48
CA PHE A 325 -12.80 -1.96 -4.32
C PHE A 325 -12.86 -2.96 -3.17
N GLY A 326 -12.98 -2.46 -1.93
CA GLY A 326 -13.21 -3.29 -0.74
C GLY A 326 -14.68 -3.61 -0.48
N THR A 327 -14.92 -4.39 0.57
CA THR A 327 -16.27 -4.54 1.19
C THR A 327 -16.53 -3.52 2.32
N GLY A 328 -15.51 -2.78 2.74
CA GLY A 328 -15.58 -1.70 3.73
C GLY A 328 -15.17 -0.33 3.17
N PRO A 329 -15.26 0.75 3.98
CA PRO A 329 -15.69 0.78 5.37
C PRO A 329 -17.21 0.86 5.54
N LYS A 330 -17.73 0.25 6.63
CA LYS A 330 -19.16 0.06 6.95
C LYS A 330 -20.09 1.28 6.85
N LYS A 331 -19.56 2.51 6.95
CA LYS A 331 -20.36 3.75 6.91
C LYS A 331 -20.30 4.50 5.58
N MET A 332 -19.57 3.99 4.58
CA MET A 332 -19.42 4.65 3.27
C MET A 332 -19.38 3.67 2.09
N ASN A 333 -19.13 2.37 2.30
CA ASN A 333 -19.10 1.43 1.19
C ASN A 333 -20.50 1.24 0.61
N ALA A 334 -20.67 1.80 -0.58
CA ALA A 334 -21.93 1.83 -1.31
C ALA A 334 -22.31 0.42 -1.82
N MET A 335 -21.32 -0.29 -2.38
CA MET A 335 -21.46 -1.61 -3.01
C MET A 335 -21.81 -2.72 -2.01
N PHE A 336 -21.36 -2.60 -0.76
CA PHE A 336 -21.56 -3.57 0.32
C PHE A 336 -22.01 -2.87 1.62
N PRO A 337 -23.22 -2.27 1.65
CA PRO A 337 -23.65 -1.43 2.78
C PRO A 337 -23.82 -2.23 4.08
N ASN A 338 -24.11 -3.52 3.96
CA ASN A 338 -24.25 -4.46 5.07
C ASN A 338 -22.97 -5.26 5.35
N GLY A 339 -21.92 -5.11 4.53
CA GLY A 339 -20.72 -5.96 4.54
C GLY A 339 -20.88 -7.19 3.65
N VAL A 340 -20.03 -8.20 3.85
CA VAL A 340 -20.12 -9.50 3.18
C VAL A 340 -20.02 -10.63 4.21
N THR A 341 -20.94 -11.59 4.19
CA THR A 341 -20.88 -12.82 5.01
C THR A 341 -19.90 -13.81 4.40
N TYR A 342 -19.05 -14.43 5.22
CA TYR A 342 -18.03 -15.39 4.75
C TYR A 342 -18.44 -16.80 5.20
N GLU A 343 -19.02 -17.58 4.28
CA GLU A 343 -19.57 -18.90 4.61
C GLU A 343 -18.52 -19.84 5.21
N GLY A 344 -18.90 -20.58 6.26
CA GLY A 344 -17.99 -21.45 6.99
C GLY A 344 -16.90 -20.73 7.80
N VAL A 345 -16.90 -19.39 7.84
CA VAL A 345 -15.93 -18.56 8.57
C VAL A 345 -16.60 -17.67 9.61
N SER A 346 -17.65 -16.93 9.24
CA SER A 346 -18.42 -16.10 10.17
C SER A 346 -19.79 -15.71 9.63
N ASP A 347 -20.82 -15.87 10.45
CA ASP A 347 -22.19 -15.43 10.18
C ASP A 347 -22.34 -13.89 10.27
N GLU A 348 -21.39 -13.21 10.93
CA GLU A 348 -21.35 -11.74 11.02
C GLU A 348 -20.70 -11.14 9.76
N PRO A 349 -21.35 -10.19 9.06
CA PRO A 349 -20.78 -9.58 7.86
C PRO A 349 -19.46 -8.84 8.10
N GLN A 350 -18.47 -9.13 7.26
CA GLN A 350 -17.11 -8.61 7.30
C GLN A 350 -16.92 -7.39 6.40
N PHE A 351 -16.00 -6.51 6.79
CA PHE A 351 -15.71 -5.23 6.12
C PHE A 351 -14.20 -5.05 5.95
N TYR A 352 -13.68 -5.24 4.74
CA TYR A 352 -12.25 -5.08 4.43
C TYR A 352 -12.03 -3.94 3.43
N ARG A 353 -10.91 -3.24 3.57
CA ARG A 353 -10.47 -2.25 2.56
C ARG A 353 -10.01 -2.98 1.31
N GLY A 354 -10.25 -2.39 0.15
CA GLY A 354 -9.72 -2.88 -1.12
C GLY A 354 -8.27 -2.48 -1.33
N GLU A 355 -7.79 -2.70 -2.55
CA GLU A 355 -6.47 -2.29 -2.98
C GLU A 355 -6.25 -0.78 -2.76
N SER A 356 -5.06 -0.41 -2.30
CA SER A 356 -4.62 0.98 -2.38
C SER A 356 -3.10 1.07 -2.34
N GLY A 357 -2.53 1.88 -3.22
CA GLY A 357 -1.15 2.37 -3.12
C GLY A 357 -0.85 3.15 -1.82
N ALA A 358 -1.83 3.41 -0.94
CA ALA A 358 -1.58 3.80 0.45
C ALA A 358 -0.87 2.71 1.28
N ASN A 359 -0.98 1.44 0.85
CA ASN A 359 -0.30 0.30 1.45
C ASN A 359 1.19 0.20 1.04
N ASP A 360 1.67 1.04 0.11
CA ASP A 360 3.10 1.21 -0.19
C ASP A 360 3.95 1.45 1.08
N SER A 361 5.22 1.06 1.03
CA SER A 361 6.23 1.30 2.07
C SER A 361 7.35 2.27 1.64
N ILE A 362 7.48 2.61 0.35
CA ILE A 362 8.45 3.59 -0.18
C ILE A 362 8.30 4.94 0.55
N ILE A 363 7.17 5.64 0.34
CA ILE A 363 7.01 7.00 0.86
C ILE A 363 7.00 7.05 2.40
N PRO A 364 6.32 6.12 3.12
CA PRO A 364 6.44 6.00 4.56
C PRO A 364 7.89 5.84 5.08
N THR A 365 8.81 5.25 4.30
CA THR A 365 10.21 5.11 4.73
C THR A 365 10.89 6.47 4.80
N LEU A 366 10.72 7.32 3.78
CA LEU A 366 11.33 8.65 3.77
C LEU A 366 10.58 9.66 4.64
N ASP A 367 9.25 9.52 4.78
CA ASP A 367 8.46 10.27 5.77
C ASP A 367 8.98 10.05 7.20
N ASN A 368 9.30 8.80 7.54
CA ASN A 368 9.77 8.42 8.87
C ASN A 368 11.26 8.80 9.07
N LEU A 369 12.11 8.58 8.06
CA LEU A 369 13.55 8.91 8.14
C LEU A 369 13.80 10.43 8.24
N LEU A 370 13.04 11.26 7.51
CA LEU A 370 13.17 12.71 7.54
C LEU A 370 12.29 13.39 8.62
N GLU A 371 11.70 12.61 9.53
CA GLU A 371 10.83 13.10 10.61
C GLU A 371 9.58 13.90 10.13
N ILE A 372 9.19 13.77 8.86
CA ILE A 372 8.02 14.45 8.27
C ILE A 372 6.73 14.06 9.01
N THR A 373 6.66 12.86 9.60
CA THR A 373 5.49 12.44 10.39
C THR A 373 5.23 13.31 11.62
N ALA A 374 6.24 14.00 12.17
CA ALA A 374 6.07 14.97 13.25
C ALA A 374 5.21 16.20 12.83
N HIS A 375 5.13 16.48 11.52
CA HIS A 375 4.31 17.56 10.96
C HIS A 375 2.88 17.09 10.56
N MET A 376 2.53 15.80 10.75
CA MET A 376 1.20 15.29 10.44
C MET A 376 0.19 15.65 11.55
N PRO A 377 -1.02 16.17 11.21
CA PRO A 377 -2.00 16.61 12.20
C PRO A 377 -2.61 15.42 12.95
N ASN A 378 -2.73 15.50 14.27
CA ASN A 378 -3.38 14.43 15.07
C ASN A 378 -4.91 14.50 14.96
N ASN A 379 -5.48 13.94 13.90
CA ASN A 379 -6.91 13.95 13.58
C ASN A 379 -7.38 12.59 13.01
N ASP A 380 -8.67 12.47 12.68
CA ASP A 380 -9.26 11.23 12.17
C ASP A 380 -8.75 10.81 10.77
N LEU A 381 -8.22 11.76 9.98
CA LEU A 381 -7.53 11.44 8.73
C LEU A 381 -6.19 10.74 9.02
N THR A 382 -5.46 11.17 10.04
CA THR A 382 -4.23 10.52 10.52
C THR A 382 -4.50 9.18 11.22
N LYS A 383 -5.66 9.00 11.85
CA LYS A 383 -6.13 7.67 12.28
C LYS A 383 -6.40 6.77 11.05
N THR A 384 -7.03 7.30 10.01
CA THR A 384 -7.28 6.57 8.75
C THR A 384 -5.97 6.22 8.00
N LEU A 385 -4.98 7.12 8.00
CA LEU A 385 -3.60 6.85 7.53
C LEU A 385 -2.96 5.69 8.30
N ARG A 386 -3.15 5.62 9.62
CA ARG A 386 -2.62 4.52 10.46
C ARG A 386 -3.41 3.21 10.28
N ASP A 387 -4.69 3.28 9.95
CA ASP A 387 -5.52 2.11 9.61
C ASP A 387 -5.03 1.42 8.31
N PHE A 388 -4.68 2.18 7.26
CA PHE A 388 -4.03 1.63 6.06
C PHE A 388 -2.71 0.89 6.36
N ARG A 389 -1.92 1.35 7.35
CA ARG A 389 -0.69 0.66 7.77
C ARG A 389 -0.96 -0.79 8.22
N SER A 390 -2.18 -1.15 8.65
CA SER A 390 -2.51 -2.50 9.09
C SER A 390 -2.53 -3.55 7.97
N TYR A 391 -2.79 -3.16 6.71
CA TYR A 391 -2.91 -4.09 5.58
C TYR A 391 -1.54 -4.56 5.04
N ARG A 392 -0.47 -3.80 5.30
CA ARG A 392 0.91 -4.16 4.92
C ARG A 392 1.38 -5.49 5.54
N PRO A 393 2.31 -6.22 4.89
CA PRO A 393 3.00 -7.36 5.49
C PRO A 393 3.63 -7.01 6.84
N ARG A 394 3.57 -7.94 7.81
CA ARG A 394 3.94 -7.70 9.22
C ARG A 394 5.30 -7.00 9.39
N ASN A 395 6.36 -7.56 8.80
CA ASN A 395 7.72 -7.04 8.92
C ASN A 395 7.86 -5.60 8.38
N GLN A 396 7.09 -5.22 7.35
CA GLN A 396 7.06 -3.84 6.84
C GLN A 396 6.37 -2.88 7.81
N ARG A 397 5.33 -3.33 8.54
CA ARG A 397 4.66 -2.53 9.58
C ARG A 397 5.62 -2.24 10.74
N GLU A 398 6.35 -3.26 11.17
CA GLU A 398 7.30 -3.21 12.29
C GLU A 398 8.50 -2.33 11.93
N PHE A 399 9.21 -2.64 10.84
CA PHE A 399 10.34 -1.83 10.34
C PHE A 399 10.00 -0.34 10.22
N LEU A 400 8.85 0.01 9.64
CA LEU A 400 8.44 1.41 9.51
C LEU A 400 8.20 2.07 10.88
N ALA A 401 7.53 1.39 11.82
CA ALA A 401 7.30 1.92 13.17
C ALA A 401 8.62 2.09 13.95
N GLN A 402 9.57 1.17 13.79
CA GLN A 402 10.89 1.24 14.41
C GLN A 402 11.82 2.24 13.70
N LEU A 403 11.64 2.49 12.40
CA LEU A 403 12.29 3.60 11.69
C LEU A 403 11.79 4.96 12.19
N GLU A 404 10.47 5.12 12.37
CA GLU A 404 9.86 6.34 12.93
C GLU A 404 10.45 6.66 14.31
N ALA A 405 10.59 5.65 15.18
CA ALA A 405 11.19 5.80 16.50
C ALA A 405 12.71 6.06 16.46
N ARG A 406 13.47 5.32 15.62
CA ARG A 406 14.94 5.46 15.52
C ARG A 406 15.37 6.80 14.92
N ALA A 407 14.68 7.28 13.88
CA ALA A 407 14.97 8.57 13.27
C ALA A 407 14.71 9.73 14.25
N THR A 408 13.55 9.73 14.92
CA THR A 408 13.20 10.71 15.96
C THR A 408 14.20 10.69 17.13
N LEU A 409 14.66 9.51 17.57
CA LEU A 409 15.63 9.39 18.66
C LEU A 409 17.03 9.87 18.27
N ALA A 410 17.44 9.64 17.02
CA ALA A 410 18.71 10.09 16.48
C ALA A 410 18.70 11.58 16.09
N GLY A 411 17.52 12.19 15.90
CA GLY A 411 17.36 13.57 15.47
C GLY A 411 17.89 13.80 14.06
N VAL A 412 17.57 12.91 13.12
CA VAL A 412 18.07 12.91 11.73
C VAL A 412 17.90 14.26 11.04
N ARG A 413 16.76 14.95 11.20
CA ARG A 413 16.55 16.30 10.68
C ARG A 413 17.52 17.30 11.28
N ASN A 414 17.70 17.28 12.60
CA ASN A 414 18.57 18.23 13.30
C ASN A 414 20.04 18.00 12.94
N PHE A 415 20.46 16.74 12.81
CA PHE A 415 21.78 16.39 12.29
C PHE A 415 21.95 16.85 10.83
N ALA A 416 20.98 16.58 9.96
CA ALA A 416 21.03 16.94 8.56
C ALA A 416 21.11 18.46 8.34
N MET A 417 20.30 19.22 9.08
CA MET A 417 20.24 20.68 9.00
C MET A 417 21.36 21.37 9.80
N GLY A 418 22.04 20.67 10.70
CA GLY A 418 23.18 21.18 11.47
C GLY A 418 24.56 20.91 10.87
N SER A 419 24.72 19.84 10.07
CA SER A 419 26.06 19.33 9.69
C SER A 419 26.78 20.14 8.61
N SER A 420 26.14 20.41 7.47
CA SER A 420 26.78 21.09 6.34
C SER A 420 25.76 21.66 5.34
N ALA A 421 26.22 22.55 4.46
CA ALA A 421 25.41 23.04 3.34
C ALA A 421 24.98 21.92 2.37
N ARG A 422 25.84 20.93 2.13
CA ARG A 422 25.54 19.77 1.27
C ARG A 422 24.52 18.84 1.91
N SER A 423 24.67 18.55 3.19
CA SER A 423 23.72 17.79 4.01
C SER A 423 22.33 18.45 4.04
N LYS A 424 22.26 19.77 4.28
CA LYS A 424 21.02 20.56 4.16
C LYS A 424 20.38 20.43 2.78
N ALA A 425 21.17 20.57 1.71
CA ALA A 425 20.67 20.49 0.34
C ALA A 425 20.10 19.10 0.02
N LEU A 426 20.82 18.04 0.37
CA LEU A 426 20.36 16.65 0.19
C LEU A 426 19.07 16.38 0.97
N TYR A 427 18.96 16.84 2.22
CA TYR A 427 17.73 16.76 3.00
C TYR A 427 16.56 17.48 2.31
N VAL A 428 16.75 18.74 1.90
CA VAL A 428 15.71 19.54 1.20
C VAL A 428 15.24 18.85 -0.08
N LEU A 429 16.14 18.29 -0.87
CA LEU A 429 15.79 17.62 -2.13
C LEU A 429 15.12 16.26 -1.91
N LEU A 430 15.45 15.55 -0.83
CA LEU A 430 14.70 14.35 -0.44
C LEU A 430 13.25 14.69 -0.01
N VAL A 431 13.03 15.79 0.71
CA VAL A 431 11.67 16.31 0.95
C VAL A 431 10.97 16.70 -0.36
N ASP A 432 11.70 17.29 -1.33
CA ASP A 432 11.15 17.62 -2.65
C ASP A 432 10.79 16.38 -3.49
N GLN A 433 11.48 15.25 -3.31
CA GLN A 433 11.13 13.95 -3.91
C GLN A 433 9.86 13.34 -3.31
N VAL A 434 9.63 13.46 -1.99
CA VAL A 434 8.36 13.07 -1.34
C VAL A 434 7.21 13.94 -1.87
N ARG A 435 7.45 15.25 -2.00
CA ARG A 435 6.51 16.19 -2.63
C ARG A 435 6.21 15.83 -4.08
N GLU A 436 7.22 15.43 -4.86
CA GLU A 436 7.03 15.06 -6.26
C GLU A 436 6.12 13.83 -6.41
N PHE A 437 6.41 12.76 -5.68
CA PHE A 437 5.60 11.53 -5.67
C PHE A 437 4.15 11.82 -5.28
N ARG A 438 3.94 12.57 -4.19
CA ARG A 438 2.59 12.94 -3.71
C ARG A 438 1.86 13.84 -4.71
N ASN A 439 2.57 14.73 -5.41
CA ASN A 439 1.99 15.52 -6.49
C ASN A 439 1.60 14.68 -7.71
N ARG A 440 2.48 13.77 -8.13
CA ARG A 440 2.24 12.85 -9.25
C ARG A 440 1.02 11.96 -8.98
N HIS A 441 0.92 11.41 -7.77
CA HIS A 441 -0.27 10.68 -7.31
C HIS A 441 -1.54 11.55 -7.29
N TRP A 442 -1.45 12.82 -6.91
CA TRP A 442 -2.58 13.76 -7.01
C TRP A 442 -2.97 14.06 -8.47
N MET A 443 -2.02 14.18 -9.40
CA MET A 443 -2.31 14.33 -10.83
C MET A 443 -2.98 13.08 -11.41
N PHE A 444 -2.48 11.88 -11.10
CA PHE A 444 -3.15 10.63 -11.46
C PHE A 444 -4.57 10.60 -10.92
N THR A 445 -4.77 10.92 -9.64
CA THR A 445 -6.10 10.88 -9.02
C THR A 445 -7.09 11.85 -9.68
N LYS A 446 -6.62 13.02 -10.12
CA LYS A 446 -7.43 13.92 -10.94
C LYS A 446 -7.79 13.30 -12.30
N SER A 447 -6.82 12.82 -13.06
CA SER A 447 -6.99 12.37 -14.45
C SER A 447 -7.61 10.96 -14.62
N TYR A 448 -7.45 10.08 -13.63
CA TYR A 448 -7.94 8.69 -13.63
C TYR A 448 -9.30 8.58 -12.90
N ILE A 449 -9.58 9.45 -11.92
CA ILE A 449 -10.81 9.37 -11.11
C ILE A 449 -11.66 10.65 -11.22
N ILE A 450 -11.20 11.80 -10.70
CA ILE A 450 -12.05 13.00 -10.47
C ILE A 450 -12.59 13.61 -11.77
N GLN A 451 -11.84 13.49 -12.87
CA GLN A 451 -12.26 13.91 -14.21
C GLN A 451 -13.21 12.92 -14.90
N ARG A 452 -13.34 11.67 -14.40
CA ARG A 452 -13.98 10.55 -15.11
C ARG A 452 -15.19 9.94 -14.41
N SER A 453 -15.25 9.99 -13.08
CA SER A 453 -16.37 9.49 -12.29
C SER A 453 -16.73 10.47 -11.19
N THR A 454 -18.02 10.53 -10.82
CA THR A 454 -18.47 11.27 -9.62
C THR A 454 -18.26 10.50 -8.31
N TYR A 455 -17.92 9.20 -8.36
CA TYR A 455 -17.72 8.35 -7.18
C TYR A 455 -16.41 8.73 -6.43
N ASP A 456 -16.57 9.36 -5.27
CA ASP A 456 -15.52 10.12 -4.55
C ASP A 456 -14.74 9.31 -3.49
N ILE A 457 -15.05 8.02 -3.37
CA ILE A 457 -14.39 7.08 -2.47
C ILE A 457 -13.29 6.33 -3.24
N ALA A 458 -12.08 6.28 -2.68
CA ALA A 458 -10.98 5.47 -3.20
C ALA A 458 -11.25 3.96 -3.05
N THR A 459 -10.53 3.12 -3.78
CA THR A 459 -10.62 1.65 -3.73
C THR A 459 -10.40 1.08 -2.32
N GLY A 460 -9.38 1.58 -1.62
CA GLY A 460 -9.13 1.33 -0.19
C GLY A 460 -10.07 2.05 0.79
N GLY A 461 -11.10 2.76 0.32
CA GLY A 461 -12.16 3.33 1.16
C GLY A 461 -11.82 4.64 1.89
N SER A 462 -11.06 5.53 1.28
CA SER A 462 -10.76 6.88 1.81
C SER A 462 -11.44 8.00 0.99
N PRO A 463 -11.83 9.14 1.61
CA PRO A 463 -12.36 10.30 0.88
C PRO A 463 -11.27 10.98 0.07
N ILE A 464 -11.37 10.94 -1.26
CA ILE A 464 -10.30 11.33 -2.19
C ILE A 464 -9.85 12.79 -1.99
N LEU A 465 -10.81 13.72 -1.90
CA LEU A 465 -10.53 15.17 -1.82
C LEU A 465 -9.94 15.61 -0.47
N GLN A 466 -9.91 14.75 0.54
CA GLN A 466 -9.31 15.04 1.85
C GLN A 466 -7.93 14.40 1.99
N TYR A 467 -7.80 13.13 1.60
CA TYR A 467 -6.63 12.31 1.91
C TYR A 467 -5.36 12.75 1.16
N LEU A 468 -5.36 12.78 -0.18
CA LEU A 468 -4.15 13.12 -0.94
C LEU A 468 -3.75 14.60 -0.77
N PRO A 469 -4.68 15.58 -0.81
CA PRO A 469 -4.30 16.98 -0.66
C PRO A 469 -3.75 17.33 0.72
N SER A 470 -4.25 16.71 1.80
CA SER A 470 -3.67 16.91 3.13
C SER A 470 -2.22 16.42 3.21
N ASN A 471 -1.93 15.23 2.66
CA ASN A 471 -0.57 14.68 2.64
C ASN A 471 0.39 15.53 1.77
N LEU A 472 -0.08 16.02 0.62
CA LEU A 472 0.72 16.91 -0.23
C LEU A 472 0.93 18.29 0.41
N GLY A 473 -0.09 18.84 1.08
CA GLY A 473 0.01 20.10 1.83
C GLY A 473 1.01 20.01 3.00
N THR A 474 1.03 18.91 3.74
CA THR A 474 2.00 18.67 4.83
C THR A 474 3.44 18.69 4.32
N VAL A 475 3.77 17.95 3.25
CA VAL A 475 5.15 17.95 2.72
C VAL A 475 5.53 19.28 2.06
N LEU A 476 4.58 19.98 1.41
CA LEU A 476 4.82 21.33 0.89
C LEU A 476 5.15 22.33 2.01
N LYS A 477 4.52 22.19 3.19
CA LYS A 477 4.87 22.97 4.37
C LYS A 477 6.29 22.63 4.85
N VAL A 478 6.64 21.35 5.05
CA VAL A 478 7.99 20.96 5.49
C VAL A 478 9.05 21.44 4.49
N LEU A 479 8.79 21.35 3.19
CA LEU A 479 9.68 21.84 2.15
C LEU A 479 9.85 23.36 2.20
N GLU A 480 8.79 24.14 2.43
CA GLU A 480 8.90 25.60 2.62
C GLU A 480 9.71 25.97 3.87
N GLU A 481 9.55 25.23 4.97
CA GLU A 481 10.28 25.42 6.23
C GLU A 481 11.78 25.10 6.03
N SER A 482 12.10 23.93 5.50
CA SER A 482 13.49 23.50 5.26
C SER A 482 14.21 24.32 4.18
N CYS A 483 13.53 24.79 3.14
CA CYS A 483 14.08 25.79 2.20
C CYS A 483 14.28 27.17 2.84
N GLY A 484 13.60 27.49 3.95
CA GLY A 484 13.81 28.72 4.72
C GLY A 484 15.03 28.65 5.64
N GLU A 485 15.41 27.45 6.07
CA GLU A 485 16.62 27.17 6.85
C GLU A 485 17.90 27.04 5.99
N PHE A 486 17.76 26.94 4.65
CA PHE A 486 18.89 26.98 3.71
C PHE A 486 19.29 28.43 3.43
N THR A 487 20.42 28.88 4.00
CA THR A 487 20.80 30.29 4.04
C THR A 487 21.62 30.75 2.82
N GLY A 488 21.80 32.07 2.69
CA GLY A 488 22.77 32.66 1.77
C GLY A 488 24.24 32.39 2.12
N GLU A 489 24.54 31.76 3.25
CA GLU A 489 25.87 31.24 3.59
C GLU A 489 26.01 29.79 3.10
N ASP A 490 24.99 28.96 3.33
CA ASP A 490 24.92 27.60 2.76
C ASP A 490 25.01 27.62 1.23
N ALA A 491 24.29 28.55 0.59
CA ALA A 491 24.32 28.74 -0.86
C ALA A 491 25.73 29.07 -1.41
N ARG A 492 26.54 29.84 -0.65
CA ARG A 492 27.92 30.17 -1.03
C ARG A 492 28.85 28.98 -0.77
N ALA A 493 28.79 28.39 0.42
CA ALA A 493 29.60 27.23 0.78
C ALA A 493 29.40 26.03 -0.16
N LEU A 494 28.16 25.85 -0.67
CA LEU A 494 27.85 24.82 -1.67
C LEU A 494 28.29 25.25 -3.09
N GLY A 495 28.11 26.51 -3.47
CA GLY A 495 28.52 27.03 -4.78
C GLY A 495 30.04 27.06 -5.01
N ASP A 496 30.82 27.29 -3.95
CA ASP A 496 32.29 27.18 -3.97
C ASP A 496 32.77 25.71 -3.86
N GLY A 497 31.85 24.78 -3.57
CA GLY A 497 32.09 23.35 -3.39
C GLY A 497 32.55 22.64 -4.67
N LYS A 498 33.49 21.69 -4.50
CA LYS A 498 34.03 20.85 -5.58
C LYS A 498 34.26 19.42 -5.11
N ASN A 499 33.23 18.78 -4.56
CA ASN A 499 33.29 17.37 -4.15
C ASN A 499 33.42 16.45 -5.37
N LYS A 500 34.65 16.11 -5.75
CA LYS A 500 34.97 15.21 -6.88
C LYS A 500 34.61 13.74 -6.65
N GLN A 501 34.14 13.37 -5.45
CA GLN A 501 33.75 12.00 -5.10
C GLN A 501 32.23 11.83 -5.01
N ALA A 502 31.48 12.92 -5.08
CA ALA A 502 30.02 12.92 -5.12
C ALA A 502 29.48 12.34 -6.44
N ARG A 503 28.31 11.70 -6.37
CA ARG A 503 27.51 11.27 -7.53
C ARG A 503 26.68 12.42 -8.11
N ILE A 504 26.35 13.41 -7.29
CA ILE A 504 25.57 14.62 -7.63
C ILE A 504 26.41 15.86 -7.28
N GLY A 505 26.69 16.71 -8.27
CA GLY A 505 27.57 17.87 -8.11
C GLY A 505 27.00 18.93 -7.16
N ASP A 506 27.88 19.63 -6.42
CA ASP A 506 27.47 20.67 -5.47
C ASP A 506 26.65 21.79 -6.15
N ALA A 507 27.02 22.17 -7.38
CA ALA A 507 26.30 23.15 -8.19
C ALA A 507 24.89 22.67 -8.63
N GLU A 508 24.71 21.37 -8.90
CA GLU A 508 23.41 20.77 -9.24
C GLU A 508 22.48 20.80 -8.02
N LEU A 509 22.99 20.40 -6.84
CA LEU A 509 22.26 20.51 -5.57
C LEU A 509 21.82 21.95 -5.29
N LEU A 510 22.71 22.93 -5.52
CA LEU A 510 22.39 24.35 -5.31
C LEU A 510 21.29 24.84 -6.25
N GLU A 511 21.36 24.52 -7.54
CA GLU A 511 20.32 24.88 -8.50
C GLU A 511 18.97 24.24 -8.15
N GLU A 512 18.95 22.94 -7.84
CA GLU A 512 17.71 22.24 -7.51
C GLU A 512 17.07 22.75 -6.20
N VAL A 513 17.85 23.06 -5.17
CA VAL A 513 17.34 23.63 -3.90
C VAL A 513 16.70 25.00 -4.14
N LEU A 514 17.37 25.86 -4.90
CA LEU A 514 16.85 27.18 -5.27
C LEU A 514 15.61 27.07 -6.17
N ALA A 515 15.46 25.99 -6.94
CA ALA A 515 14.25 25.70 -7.70
C ALA A 515 13.12 25.14 -6.81
N ALA A 516 13.42 24.21 -5.88
CA ALA A 516 12.47 23.62 -4.95
C ALA A 516 11.80 24.68 -4.05
N GLY A 517 12.60 25.61 -3.50
CA GLY A 517 12.09 26.74 -2.70
C GLY A 517 11.15 27.68 -3.46
N LYS A 518 11.35 27.84 -4.78
CA LYS A 518 10.42 28.57 -5.66
C LYS A 518 9.16 27.75 -5.95
N ARG A 519 9.30 26.45 -6.25
CA ARG A 519 8.20 25.53 -6.54
C ARG A 519 7.20 25.44 -5.38
N ALA A 520 7.68 25.17 -4.17
CA ALA A 520 6.82 24.85 -3.01
C ALA A 520 5.75 25.93 -2.73
N LYS A 521 6.19 27.20 -2.63
CA LYS A 521 5.34 28.37 -2.35
C LYS A 521 4.32 28.66 -3.46
N VAL A 522 4.57 28.24 -4.69
CA VAL A 522 3.59 28.34 -5.78
C VAL A 522 2.62 27.17 -5.69
N GLN A 523 3.15 25.95 -5.57
CA GLN A 523 2.37 24.72 -5.60
C GLN A 523 1.39 24.58 -4.43
N ARG A 524 1.73 25.03 -3.22
CA ARG A 524 0.78 25.01 -2.09
C ARG A 524 -0.44 25.89 -2.36
N ARG A 525 -0.25 27.11 -2.87
CA ARG A 525 -1.34 28.02 -3.24
C ARG A 525 -2.20 27.49 -4.40
N VAL A 526 -1.60 26.78 -5.36
CA VAL A 526 -2.34 26.12 -6.44
C VAL A 526 -3.20 24.98 -5.87
N LEU A 527 -2.64 24.15 -4.99
CA LEU A 527 -3.34 23.04 -4.33
C LEU A 527 -4.49 23.54 -3.46
N GLU A 528 -4.26 24.52 -2.59
CA GLU A 528 -5.28 25.14 -1.72
C GLU A 528 -6.48 25.62 -2.54
N ARG A 529 -6.23 26.34 -3.64
CA ARG A 529 -7.27 26.84 -4.56
C ARG A 529 -8.01 25.72 -5.29
N GLU A 530 -7.27 24.75 -5.83
CA GLU A 530 -7.82 23.62 -6.59
C GLU A 530 -8.71 22.72 -5.71
N VAL A 531 -8.30 22.46 -4.48
CA VAL A 531 -9.09 21.68 -3.51
C VAL A 531 -10.34 22.43 -3.11
N ALA A 532 -10.26 23.73 -2.82
CA ALA A 532 -11.42 24.56 -2.52
C ALA A 532 -12.44 24.59 -3.67
N GLU A 533 -11.96 24.63 -4.93
CA GLU A 533 -12.81 24.55 -6.11
C GLU A 533 -13.47 23.18 -6.29
N LEU A 534 -12.74 22.08 -6.07
CA LEU A 534 -13.29 20.72 -6.15
C LEU A 534 -14.28 20.40 -5.03
N VAL A 535 -14.05 20.93 -3.81
CA VAL A 535 -14.99 20.85 -2.69
C VAL A 535 -16.26 21.65 -3.00
N ARG A 536 -16.13 22.90 -3.48
CA ARG A 536 -17.28 23.71 -3.92
C ARG A 536 -18.06 23.06 -5.06
N GLU A 537 -17.38 22.45 -6.06
CA GLU A 537 -18.04 21.66 -7.10
C GLU A 537 -18.81 20.46 -6.52
N LYS A 538 -18.37 19.88 -5.39
CA LYS A 538 -19.09 18.78 -4.71
C LYS A 538 -20.29 19.31 -3.92
N GLU A 539 -20.10 20.35 -3.11
CA GLU A 539 -21.17 20.95 -2.29
C GLU A 539 -22.32 21.48 -3.15
N GLU A 540 -22.02 22.09 -4.30
CA GLU A 540 -23.03 22.54 -5.26
C GLU A 540 -23.84 21.36 -5.83
N ARG A 541 -23.18 20.24 -6.18
CA ARG A 541 -23.86 19.02 -6.64
C ARG A 541 -24.79 18.44 -5.58
N VAL A 542 -24.29 18.24 -4.35
CA VAL A 542 -25.09 17.79 -3.20
C VAL A 542 -26.30 18.70 -2.96
N ARG A 543 -26.15 20.02 -3.12
CA ARG A 543 -27.23 20.99 -2.97
C ARG A 543 -28.29 20.90 -4.07
N VAL A 544 -27.87 20.71 -5.33
CA VAL A 544 -28.76 20.63 -6.49
C VAL A 544 -29.47 19.28 -6.60
N LEU A 545 -28.80 18.19 -6.24
CA LEU A 545 -29.31 16.82 -6.40
C LEU A 545 -29.89 16.22 -5.10
N GLY A 546 -29.59 16.77 -3.93
CA GLY A 546 -30.25 16.42 -2.66
C GLY A 546 -30.18 14.93 -2.31
N ASP A 547 -31.32 14.32 -1.99
CA ASP A 547 -31.38 12.87 -1.71
C ASP A 547 -31.12 12.01 -2.94
N ALA A 548 -31.27 12.54 -4.16
CA ALA A 548 -30.79 11.87 -5.36
C ALA A 548 -29.25 11.84 -5.42
N GLU A 549 -28.52 12.78 -4.79
CA GLU A 549 -27.07 12.63 -4.61
C GLU A 549 -26.75 11.48 -3.65
N LYS A 550 -27.52 11.29 -2.57
CA LYS A 550 -27.35 10.13 -1.67
C LYS A 550 -27.58 8.81 -2.42
N GLY A 551 -28.56 8.77 -3.32
CA GLY A 551 -28.78 7.67 -4.26
C GLY A 551 -27.71 7.53 -5.36
N ARG A 552 -26.96 8.59 -5.68
CA ARG A 552 -25.85 8.60 -6.66
C ARG A 552 -24.48 8.34 -6.04
N GLY A 553 -24.30 8.53 -4.73
CA GLY A 553 -23.16 8.04 -3.96
C GLY A 553 -23.08 6.51 -3.99
N MET A 554 -24.25 5.85 -3.99
CA MET A 554 -24.69 5.00 -5.09
C MET A 554 -23.64 4.53 -6.14
N LEU A 555 -23.84 5.04 -7.35
CA LEU A 555 -23.38 4.51 -8.62
C LEU A 555 -22.90 5.69 -9.51
N GLY A 556 -21.61 6.03 -9.46
CA GLY A 556 -21.14 7.33 -10.00
C GLY A 556 -21.08 7.44 -11.53
N GLU A 557 -21.85 8.39 -12.10
CA GLU A 557 -21.88 8.73 -13.52
C GLU A 557 -20.50 9.02 -14.13
N GLN A 558 -20.32 8.65 -15.41
CA GLN A 558 -19.16 9.08 -16.19
C GLN A 558 -19.21 10.59 -16.45
N ARG A 559 -18.14 11.30 -16.07
CA ARG A 559 -17.96 12.72 -16.40
C ARG A 559 -17.49 12.86 -17.85
N GLY A 560 -18.30 13.47 -18.69
CA GLY A 560 -17.86 13.96 -20.00
C GLY A 560 -16.73 14.97 -19.84
N MET A 561 -15.64 14.81 -20.61
CA MET A 561 -14.47 15.68 -20.49
C MET A 561 -14.81 17.12 -20.89
N LYS A 562 -14.92 18.02 -19.88
CA LYS A 562 -14.76 19.46 -20.10
C LYS A 562 -13.41 19.66 -20.83
N ARG A 563 -13.37 20.44 -21.91
CA ARG A 563 -12.10 20.91 -22.52
C ARG A 563 -11.43 21.92 -21.58
N GLY A 564 -10.81 21.41 -20.51
CA GLY A 564 -9.86 22.16 -19.67
C GLY A 564 -8.46 22.14 -20.30
N ALA A 565 -7.61 23.06 -19.87
CA ALA A 565 -6.28 23.25 -20.44
C ALA A 565 -5.38 22.01 -20.29
N VAL A 566 -5.08 21.37 -21.42
CA VAL A 566 -3.88 20.53 -21.58
C VAL A 566 -2.71 21.50 -21.80
N GLY A 567 -1.62 21.34 -21.05
CA GLY A 567 -0.49 22.25 -21.07
C GLY A 567 -0.63 23.41 -20.07
N CYS A 568 -0.23 23.16 -18.82
CA CYS A 568 0.15 24.20 -17.86
C CYS A 568 1.37 23.77 -17.01
N ASP A 569 2.14 22.86 -17.59
CA ASP A 569 3.24 22.07 -17.09
C ASP A 569 4.29 22.08 -18.21
N GLY A 570 5.18 23.08 -18.17
CA GLY A 570 6.06 23.44 -19.28
C GLY A 570 7.25 22.50 -19.47
N VAL A 571 6.98 21.26 -19.86
CA VAL A 571 7.95 20.33 -20.46
C VAL A 571 7.24 19.58 -21.59
N GLY A 572 7.79 19.64 -22.80
CA GLY A 572 7.32 18.93 -24.00
C GLY A 572 8.51 18.60 -24.90
#